data_AF-A0A5C7RHX9-F1
#
_entry.id   AF-A0A5C7RHX9-F1
#
_cell.length_a   1.000
_cell.length_b   1.000
_cell.length_c   1.000
_cell.angle_alpha   90.00
_cell.angle_beta   90.00
_cell.angle_gamma   90.00
#
_symmetry.space_group_name_H-M   'P 1'
#
loop_
_entity.id
_entity.type
_entity.pdbx_description
1 polymer ?
#
loop_
_entity_poly.entity_id
_entity_poly.type
_entity_poly.pdbx_seq_one_letter_code
_entity_poly.pdbx_strand_id
1 'polypeptide(L)'
;MSDVLEYLFFTREIADQFAEQLAARSVDYQEVIEAVQEAIVFKIPESVGQQVWDELDDLYDELSLADQALLESEVEDESAQAAAGIYLQLANGKQTIAQVNPDLVNRILSVLSLEEFNQFLDTLVKSVEQPDDSAICQR
;
A
#
# COMPACT_ATOMS: atom_id res chain seq x y z
N MET A 1 -21.46 -19.71 -27.24
CA MET A 1 -20.35 -19.06 -26.53
C MET A 1 -20.34 -19.78 -25.20
N SER A 2 -19.20 -20.33 -24.78
CA SER A 2 -19.13 -20.97 -23.47
C SER A 2 -19.02 -19.83 -22.48
N ASP A 3 -20.14 -19.46 -21.89
CA ASP A 3 -20.20 -18.44 -20.86
C ASP A 3 -19.50 -19.01 -19.61
N VAL A 4 -18.64 -18.19 -18.99
CA VAL A 4 -17.71 -18.56 -17.91
C VAL A 4 -17.78 -17.44 -16.88
N LEU A 5 -17.96 -17.79 -15.62
CA LEU A 5 -17.93 -16.85 -14.51
C LEU A 5 -16.48 -16.55 -14.15
N GLU A 6 -16.18 -15.28 -13.92
CA GLU A 6 -14.84 -14.81 -13.58
C GLU A 6 -14.88 -14.06 -12.24
N TYR A 7 -14.15 -14.58 -11.26
CA TYR A 7 -13.97 -13.95 -9.95
C TYR A 7 -12.51 -13.54 -9.79
N LEU A 8 -12.26 -12.32 -9.35
CA LEU A 8 -10.92 -11.73 -9.30
C LEU A 8 -10.55 -11.37 -7.86
N PHE A 9 -9.34 -11.74 -7.46
CA PHE A 9 -8.74 -11.39 -6.18
C PHE A 9 -7.33 -10.86 -6.39
N PHE A 10 -6.89 -9.92 -5.57
CA PHE A 10 -5.56 -9.34 -5.63
C PHE A 10 -4.61 -9.99 -4.64
N THR A 11 -5.12 -10.49 -3.51
CA THR A 11 -4.30 -11.14 -2.49
C THR A 11 -4.41 -12.66 -2.55
N ARG A 12 -3.27 -13.35 -2.34
CA ARG A 12 -3.24 -14.82 -2.34
C ARG A 12 -4.05 -15.41 -1.20
N GLU A 13 -4.05 -14.76 -0.04
CA GLU A 13 -4.74 -15.25 1.15
C GLU A 13 -6.26 -15.35 0.92
N ILE A 14 -6.87 -14.32 0.34
CA ILE A 14 -8.31 -14.34 0.06
C ILE A 14 -8.63 -15.26 -1.12
N ALA A 15 -7.77 -15.29 -2.16
CA ALA A 15 -7.92 -16.23 -3.27
C ALA A 15 -7.92 -17.70 -2.81
N ASP A 16 -7.05 -18.07 -1.87
CA ASP A 16 -7.00 -19.42 -1.32
C ASP A 16 -8.26 -19.76 -0.50
N GLN A 17 -8.82 -18.79 0.24
CA GLN A 17 -10.11 -18.98 0.92
C GLN A 17 -11.24 -19.24 -0.08
N PHE A 18 -11.28 -18.52 -1.20
CA PHE A 18 -12.26 -18.78 -2.25
C PHE A 18 -12.05 -20.17 -2.89
N ALA A 19 -10.80 -20.56 -3.15
CA ALA A 19 -10.46 -21.88 -3.68
C ALA A 19 -10.89 -23.03 -2.76
N GLU A 20 -10.74 -22.87 -1.43
CA GLU A 20 -11.22 -23.84 -0.44
C GLU A 20 -12.75 -24.00 -0.50
N GLN A 21 -13.48 -22.89 -0.67
CA GLN A 21 -14.94 -22.89 -0.78
C GLN A 21 -15.42 -23.55 -2.08
N LEU A 22 -14.69 -23.38 -3.19
CA LEU A 22 -14.94 -24.08 -4.44
C LEU A 22 -14.70 -25.59 -4.30
N ALA A 23 -13.57 -25.98 -3.68
CA ALA A 23 -13.23 -27.38 -3.43
C ALA A 23 -14.27 -28.07 -2.53
N ALA A 24 -14.75 -27.39 -1.48
CA ALA A 24 -15.79 -27.91 -0.59
C ALA A 24 -17.11 -28.20 -1.32
N ARG A 25 -17.42 -27.43 -2.37
CA ARG A 25 -18.61 -27.59 -3.22
C ARG A 25 -18.38 -28.50 -4.43
N SER A 26 -17.18 -29.06 -4.58
CA SER A 26 -16.77 -29.86 -5.75
C SER A 26 -16.99 -29.11 -7.08
N VAL A 27 -16.74 -27.80 -7.07
CA VAL A 27 -16.81 -26.94 -8.27
C VAL A 27 -15.47 -26.98 -8.98
N ASP A 28 -15.49 -27.36 -10.26
CA ASP A 28 -14.31 -27.26 -11.13
C ASP A 28 -14.02 -25.79 -11.44
N TYR A 29 -12.75 -25.40 -11.37
CA TYR A 29 -12.31 -24.04 -11.68
C TYR A 29 -10.94 -24.06 -12.38
N GLN A 30 -10.66 -22.98 -13.11
CA GLN A 30 -9.33 -22.68 -13.64
C GLN A 30 -8.82 -21.39 -13.02
N GLU A 31 -7.68 -21.46 -12.35
CA GLU A 31 -6.97 -20.28 -11.83
C GLU A 31 -6.03 -19.72 -12.91
N VAL A 32 -6.06 -18.41 -13.13
CA VAL A 32 -5.18 -17.69 -14.06
C VAL A 32 -4.69 -16.41 -13.40
N ILE A 33 -3.39 -16.15 -13.47
CA ILE A 33 -2.83 -14.86 -13.06
C ILE A 33 -2.96 -13.87 -14.22
N GLU A 34 -3.68 -12.78 -14.00
CA GLU A 34 -3.86 -11.68 -14.95
C GLU A 34 -2.62 -10.78 -14.92
N ALA A 35 -1.94 -10.65 -16.06
CA ALA A 35 -0.61 -10.06 -16.12
C ALA A 35 -0.59 -8.52 -15.98
N VAL A 36 -1.72 -7.82 -16.10
CA VAL A 36 -1.75 -6.35 -16.05
C VAL A 36 -1.88 -5.87 -14.62
N GLN A 37 -2.73 -6.52 -13.83
CA GLN A 37 -2.99 -6.18 -12.43
C GLN A 37 -2.34 -7.14 -11.44
N GLU A 38 -1.63 -8.16 -11.93
CA GLU A 38 -1.09 -9.28 -11.14
C GLU A 38 -2.16 -9.97 -10.27
N ALA A 39 -3.42 -9.87 -10.69
CA ALA A 39 -4.57 -10.39 -9.97
C ALA A 39 -4.81 -11.86 -10.28
N ILE A 40 -5.30 -12.60 -9.30
CA ILE A 40 -5.67 -14.01 -9.38
C ILE A 40 -7.12 -14.10 -9.84
N VAL A 41 -7.36 -14.72 -10.99
CA VAL A 41 -8.69 -14.87 -11.59
C VAL A 41 -9.11 -16.33 -11.58
N PHE A 42 -10.26 -16.61 -10.99
CA PHE A 42 -10.92 -17.90 -11.02
C PHE A 42 -11.96 -17.92 -12.14
N LYS A 43 -11.80 -18.85 -13.07
CA LYS A 43 -12.72 -19.08 -14.18
C LYS A 43 -13.55 -20.33 -13.89
N ILE A 44 -14.84 -20.16 -13.72
CA ILE A 44 -15.77 -21.21 -13.33
C ILE A 44 -16.75 -21.46 -14.48
N PRO A 45 -16.96 -22.71 -14.91
CA PRO A 45 -17.90 -23.00 -15.99
C PRO A 45 -19.34 -22.78 -15.51
N GLU A 46 -20.14 -22.10 -16.34
CA GLU A 46 -21.57 -21.89 -16.10
C GLU A 46 -22.42 -23.18 -16.06
N SER A 47 -21.82 -24.35 -16.27
CA SER A 47 -22.49 -25.62 -16.00
C SER A 47 -22.80 -25.85 -14.51
N VAL A 48 -22.21 -25.06 -13.60
CA VAL A 48 -22.61 -25.05 -12.19
C VAL A 48 -24.04 -24.50 -12.08
N GLY A 49 -24.90 -25.10 -11.26
CA GLY A 49 -26.32 -24.71 -11.23
C GLY A 49 -26.53 -23.30 -10.66
N GLN A 50 -27.65 -22.64 -11.01
CA GLN A 50 -27.98 -21.27 -10.56
C GLN A 50 -27.83 -21.07 -9.04
N GLN A 51 -28.24 -22.05 -8.24
CA GLN A 51 -28.10 -21.97 -6.79
C GLN A 51 -26.63 -21.83 -6.36
N VAL A 52 -25.72 -22.53 -7.03
CA VAL A 52 -24.29 -22.42 -6.76
C VAL A 52 -23.76 -21.05 -7.17
N TRP A 53 -24.32 -20.44 -8.23
CA TRP A 53 -23.92 -19.09 -8.65
C TRP A 53 -24.29 -18.07 -7.60
N ASP A 54 -25.55 -18.10 -7.14
CA ASP A 54 -26.03 -17.17 -6.12
C ASP A 54 -25.17 -17.29 -4.85
N GLU A 55 -24.82 -18.53 -4.45
CA GLU A 55 -23.92 -18.78 -3.31
C GLU A 55 -22.47 -18.29 -3.53
N LEU A 56 -21.97 -18.36 -4.76
CA LEU A 56 -20.62 -17.89 -5.09
C LEU A 56 -20.54 -16.37 -5.18
N ASP A 57 -21.60 -15.72 -5.67
CA ASP A 57 -21.71 -14.26 -5.73
C ASP A 57 -21.78 -13.69 -4.30
N ASP A 58 -22.63 -14.26 -3.43
CA ASP A 58 -22.71 -13.86 -2.02
C ASP A 58 -21.35 -14.03 -1.31
N LEU A 59 -20.64 -15.14 -1.57
CA LEU A 59 -19.31 -15.39 -1.02
C LEU A 59 -18.28 -14.39 -1.57
N TYR A 60 -18.34 -14.09 -2.85
CA TYR A 60 -17.42 -13.17 -3.50
C TYR A 60 -17.59 -11.74 -2.97
N ASP A 61 -18.83 -11.29 -2.72
CA ASP A 61 -19.09 -9.98 -2.13
C ASP A 61 -18.40 -9.82 -0.76
N GLU A 62 -18.47 -10.85 0.09
CA GLU A 62 -17.79 -10.83 1.40
C GLU A 62 -16.26 -10.86 1.26
N LEU A 63 -15.73 -11.75 0.42
CA LEU A 63 -14.29 -11.93 0.27
C LEU A 63 -13.64 -10.76 -0.47
N SER A 64 -14.30 -10.15 -1.45
CA SER A 64 -13.77 -8.99 -2.18
C SER A 64 -13.61 -7.75 -1.29
N LEU A 65 -14.46 -7.60 -0.27
CA LEU A 65 -14.32 -6.56 0.74
C LEU A 65 -13.09 -6.81 1.62
N ALA A 66 -12.87 -8.07 2.03
CA ALA A 66 -11.70 -8.47 2.80
C ALA A 66 -10.39 -8.33 1.99
N ASP A 67 -10.42 -8.65 0.70
CA ASP A 67 -9.30 -8.52 -0.23
C ASP A 67 -8.87 -7.06 -0.39
N GLN A 68 -9.84 -6.14 -0.52
CA GLN A 68 -9.56 -4.71 -0.54
C GLN A 68 -8.97 -4.21 0.78
N ALA A 69 -9.53 -4.63 1.91
CA ALA A 69 -9.02 -4.23 3.23
C ALA A 69 -7.58 -4.74 3.47
N LEU A 70 -7.27 -5.95 3.00
CA LEU A 70 -5.93 -6.52 3.09
C LEU A 70 -4.94 -5.77 2.20
N LEU A 71 -5.32 -5.46 0.96
CA LEU A 71 -4.52 -4.62 0.06
C LEU A 71 -4.23 -3.25 0.68
N GLU A 72 -5.24 -2.59 1.26
CA GLU A 72 -5.06 -1.30 1.92
C GLU A 72 -4.09 -1.41 3.10
N SER A 73 -4.18 -2.48 3.89
CA SER A 73 -3.25 -2.75 5.00
C SER A 73 -1.83 -3.02 4.52
N GLU A 74 -1.65 -3.79 3.44
CA GLU A 74 -0.32 -4.06 2.86
C GLU A 74 0.29 -2.78 2.27
N VAL A 75 -0.53 -1.92 1.64
CA VAL A 75 -0.10 -0.60 1.18
C VAL A 75 0.23 0.32 2.34
N GLU A 76 -0.49 0.27 3.47
CA GLU A 76 -0.13 1.01 4.68
C GLU A 76 1.23 0.54 5.25
N ASP A 77 1.48 -0.76 5.31
CA ASP A 77 2.76 -1.32 5.75
C ASP A 77 3.91 -1.04 4.75
N GLU A 78 3.67 -1.07 3.43
CA GLU A 78 4.65 -0.64 2.43
C GLU A 78 4.84 0.88 2.44
N SER A 79 3.81 1.67 2.74
CA SER A 79 3.92 3.11 2.94
C SER A 79 4.74 3.45 4.19
N ALA A 80 4.77 2.56 5.19
CA ALA A 80 5.71 2.65 6.32
C ALA A 80 7.17 2.34 5.89
N GLN A 81 7.36 1.60 4.78
CA GLN A 81 8.67 1.38 4.15
C GLN A 81 9.04 2.43 3.07
N ALA A 82 8.07 3.19 2.57
CA ALA A 82 8.28 4.25 1.60
C ALA A 82 8.99 5.44 2.26
N ALA A 83 10.33 5.45 2.23
CA ALA A 83 11.12 6.58 2.74
C ALA A 83 10.64 7.90 2.13
N ALA A 84 10.14 8.82 2.97
CA ALA A 84 9.85 10.17 2.53
C ALA A 84 11.17 10.87 2.17
N GLY A 85 11.24 11.47 0.98
CA GLY A 85 12.40 12.23 0.54
C GLY A 85 12.25 13.70 0.90
N ILE A 86 13.08 14.20 1.82
CA ILE A 86 13.15 15.64 2.11
C ILE A 86 14.23 16.27 1.24
N TYR A 87 13.83 17.24 0.42
CA TYR A 87 14.76 18.05 -0.36
C TYR A 87 15.39 19.12 0.53
N LEU A 88 16.71 19.06 0.68
CA LEU A 88 17.50 20.04 1.42
C LEU A 88 18.35 20.85 0.45
N GLN A 89 18.33 22.17 0.60
CA GLN A 89 19.21 23.07 -0.14
C GLN A 89 20.45 23.38 0.70
N LEU A 90 21.62 23.05 0.16
CA LEU A 90 22.92 23.34 0.77
C LEU A 90 23.35 24.78 0.43
N ALA A 91 24.19 25.38 1.28
CA ALA A 91 24.70 26.74 1.13
C ALA A 91 25.51 26.94 -0.16
N ASN A 92 26.08 25.86 -0.70
CA ASN A 92 26.78 25.86 -1.99
C ASN A 92 25.84 25.84 -3.22
N GLY A 93 24.52 25.91 -3.01
CA GLY A 93 23.50 25.89 -4.06
C GLY A 93 23.16 24.49 -4.59
N LYS A 94 23.77 23.42 -4.07
CA LYS A 94 23.39 22.04 -4.40
C LYS A 94 22.17 21.61 -3.61
N GLN A 95 21.36 20.73 -4.20
CA GLN A 95 20.25 20.08 -3.53
C GLN A 95 20.63 18.64 -3.20
N THR A 96 20.25 18.18 -2.01
CA THR A 96 20.39 16.79 -1.58
C THR A 96 19.04 16.26 -1.10
N ILE A 97 18.83 14.96 -1.24
CA ILE A 97 17.62 14.29 -0.75
C ILE A 97 18.01 13.51 0.50
N ALA A 98 17.39 13.84 1.63
CA ALA A 98 17.49 13.04 2.84
C ALA A 98 16.35 12.01 2.85
N GLN A 99 16.72 10.73 2.93
CA GLN A 99 15.76 9.67 3.17
C GLN A 99 15.37 9.69 4.65
N VAL A 100 14.10 9.85 4.94
CA VAL A 100 13.56 9.85 6.30
C VAL A 100 12.37 8.92 6.40
N ASN A 101 12.12 8.44 7.62
CA ASN A 101 10.94 7.61 7.87
C ASN A 101 9.66 8.45 7.66
N PRO A 102 8.71 7.97 6.84
CA PRO A 102 7.50 8.71 6.48
C PRO A 102 6.57 8.92 7.68
N ASP A 103 6.44 7.96 8.60
CA ASP A 103 5.63 8.10 9.82
C ASP A 103 6.12 9.26 10.69
N LEU A 104 7.44 9.41 10.79
CA LEU A 104 8.05 10.49 11.54
C LEU A 104 7.72 11.85 10.91
N VAL A 105 7.83 11.97 9.58
CA VAL A 105 7.47 13.20 8.86
C VAL A 105 5.99 13.52 9.01
N ASN A 106 5.11 12.52 8.83
CA ASN A 106 3.66 12.70 8.99
C ASN A 106 3.28 13.13 10.40
N ARG A 107 3.91 12.55 11.43
CA ARG A 107 3.71 12.97 12.82
C ARG A 107 4.17 14.40 13.08
N ILE A 108 5.28 14.83 12.46
CA ILE A 108 5.74 16.22 12.56
C ILE A 108 4.77 17.16 11.85
N LEU A 109 4.36 16.84 10.62
CA LEU A 109 3.43 17.64 9.82
C LEU A 109 2.00 17.68 10.38
N SER A 110 1.66 16.75 11.28
CA SER A 110 0.41 16.82 12.06
C SER A 110 0.41 17.97 13.09
N VAL A 111 1.57 18.54 13.42
CA VAL A 111 1.72 19.57 14.46
C VAL A 111 2.33 20.85 13.90
N LEU A 112 3.33 20.73 13.03
CA LEU A 112 4.00 21.84 12.36
C LEU A 112 3.47 21.99 10.93
N SER A 113 3.33 23.23 10.50
CA SER A 113 3.14 23.52 9.09
C SER A 113 4.40 23.17 8.28
N LEU A 114 4.23 22.97 6.97
CA LEU A 114 5.33 22.71 6.05
C LEU A 114 6.38 23.84 6.08
N GLU A 115 5.94 25.10 6.24
CA GLU A 115 6.83 26.26 6.32
C GLU A 115 7.69 26.25 7.58
N GLU A 116 7.10 25.98 8.75
CA GLU A 116 7.83 25.86 10.02
C GLU A 116 8.83 24.72 10.00
N PHE A 117 8.43 23.59 9.41
CA PHE A 117 9.32 22.44 9.25
C PHE A 117 10.51 22.75 8.34
N ASN A 118 10.29 23.42 7.21
CA ASN A 118 11.38 23.87 6.33
C ASN A 118 12.30 24.88 7.01
N GLN A 119 11.76 25.81 7.79
CA GLN A 119 12.57 26.77 8.55
C GLN A 119 13.47 26.08 9.59
N PHE A 120 12.95 25.04 10.25
CA PHE A 120 13.72 24.21 11.17
C PHE A 120 14.88 23.49 10.47
N LEU A 121 14.60 22.87 9.31
CA LEU A 121 15.60 22.18 8.51
C LEU A 121 16.69 23.12 7.97
N ASP A 122 16.30 24.29 7.46
CA ASP A 122 17.24 25.31 6.96
C ASP A 122 18.20 25.79 8.05
N THR A 123 17.71 25.95 9.28
CA THR A 123 18.53 26.31 10.44
C THR A 123 19.56 25.24 10.76
N LEU A 124 19.17 23.96 10.71
CA LEU A 124 20.08 22.84 10.94
C LEU A 124 21.13 22.73 9.84
N VAL A 125 20.74 22.82 8.57
CA VAL A 125 21.66 22.77 7.43
C VAL A 125 22.70 23.88 7.53
N LYS A 126 22.28 25.12 7.81
CA LYS A 126 23.19 26.25 8.02
C LYS A 126 24.15 26.01 9.18
N SER A 127 23.67 25.49 10.30
CA SER A 127 24.51 25.22 11.48
C SER A 127 25.54 24.12 11.23
N VAL A 128 25.20 23.11 10.43
CA VAL A 128 26.13 22.02 10.05
C VAL A 128 27.17 22.51 9.05
N GLU A 129 26.78 23.34 8.07
CA GLU A 129 27.68 23.87 7.05
C GLU A 129 28.55 25.04 7.55
N GLN A 130 28.09 25.76 8.57
CA GLN A 130 28.79 26.84 9.25
C GLN A 130 28.76 26.61 10.76
N PRO A 131 29.55 25.65 11.28
CA PRO A 131 29.58 25.36 12.70
C PRO A 131 30.07 26.59 13.47
N ASP A 132 29.23 27.09 14.37
CA ASP A 132 29.61 28.12 15.32
C ASP A 132 29.95 27.45 16.65
N ASP A 133 31.25 27.35 16.96
CA ASP A 133 31.77 26.77 18.20
C ASP A 133 31.63 27.71 19.41
N SER A 134 30.95 28.85 19.27
CA SER A 134 30.69 29.72 20.41
C SER A 134 29.71 29.09 21.39
N ALA A 135 29.94 29.31 22.68
CA ALA A 135 29.09 28.76 23.72
C ALA A 135 27.67 29.34 23.60
N ILE A 136 26.70 28.45 23.31
CA ILE A 136 25.27 28.79 23.17
C ILE A 136 24.70 29.43 24.45
N CYS A 137 25.29 29.11 25.61
CA CYS A 137 24.95 29.74 26.88
C CYS A 137 25.84 30.96 27.16
N GLN A 138 25.46 32.12 26.63
CA GLN A 138 25.80 33.40 27.27
C GLN A 138 24.58 33.83 28.09
N ARG A 139 24.73 33.80 29.42
CA ARG A 139 23.72 34.24 30.39
C ARG A 139 23.50 35.74 30.34
#